data_AF-A0A817UDZ2-F1
#
_entry.id   AF-A0A817UDZ2-F1
#
_cell.length_a   1.000
_cell.length_b   1.000
_cell.length_c   1.000
_cell.angle_alpha   90.00
_cell.angle_beta   90.00
_cell.angle_gamma   90.00
#
_symmetry.space_group_name_H-M   'P 1'
#
loop_
_entity.id
_entity.type
_entity.pdbx_description
1 polymer ?
#
loop_
_entity_poly.entity_id
_entity_poly.type
_entity_poly.pdbx_seq_one_letter_code
_entity_poly.pdbx_strand_id
1 'polypeptide(L)'
;ITPSFMSTDYHIIVDNSNIFIGSQTIRDPKTGLNQKNSAIRVNVKNLVRVLEDGKLKICIKSRIVGGSVDESIPRDNAQVWTDWESCGYKCILGVRSKNRPEVFVDDMLHAQILTILHSYNNTQRSQVLVLVTGDGNRNKNQTSFSDTVERVLTSDWSVELWSWKQSLNSCYFNIQKFFPSRMTIKYLDSYRNNITFIQ
;
A
#
# COMPACT_ATOMS: atom_id res chain seq x y z
N ILE A 1 -23.52 27.91 -13.49
CA ILE A 1 -23.35 26.45 -13.31
C ILE A 1 -22.27 26.26 -12.27
N THR A 2 -22.66 26.01 -11.02
CA THR A 2 -21.72 25.70 -9.94
C THR A 2 -21.02 24.39 -10.30
N PRO A 3 -19.69 24.26 -10.19
CA PRO A 3 -19.04 22.99 -10.42
C PRO A 3 -19.64 21.98 -9.44
N SER A 4 -20.30 20.95 -9.96
CA SER A 4 -20.56 19.73 -9.20
C SER A 4 -19.22 19.34 -8.60
N PHE A 5 -19.09 19.39 -7.27
CA PHE A 5 -17.95 18.75 -6.60
C PHE A 5 -18.07 17.27 -6.93
N MET A 6 -17.37 16.84 -7.98
CA MET A 6 -17.28 15.43 -8.32
C MET A 6 -16.73 14.73 -7.09
N SER A 7 -17.62 14.00 -6.45
CA SER A 7 -17.37 13.35 -5.20
C SER A 7 -16.48 12.15 -5.47
N THR A 8 -15.29 12.14 -4.87
CA THR A 8 -14.30 11.10 -5.08
C THR A 8 -14.55 9.90 -4.17
N ASP A 9 -14.25 8.70 -4.66
CA ASP A 9 -14.18 7.46 -3.88
C ASP A 9 -12.73 6.99 -3.78
N TYR A 10 -12.36 6.51 -2.59
CA TYR A 10 -11.01 6.04 -2.30
C TYR A 10 -10.99 4.54 -1.98
N HIS A 11 -10.01 3.85 -2.56
CA HIS A 11 -9.74 2.44 -2.31
C HIS A 11 -8.31 2.29 -1.80
N ILE A 12 -8.14 1.92 -0.54
CA ILE A 12 -6.82 1.84 0.11
C ILE A 12 -6.38 0.39 0.18
N ILE A 13 -5.27 0.08 -0.48
CA ILE A 13 -4.67 -1.24 -0.56
C ILE A 13 -3.24 -1.15 -0.01
N VAL A 14 -2.95 -1.92 1.03
CA VAL A 14 -1.66 -1.89 1.73
C VAL A 14 -0.97 -3.24 1.60
N ASP A 15 0.29 -3.21 1.18
CA ASP A 15 1.19 -4.36 1.29
C ASP A 15 2.02 -4.20 2.57
N ASN A 16 1.57 -4.84 3.65
CA ASN A 16 2.17 -4.69 4.96
C ASN A 16 3.61 -5.22 4.98
N SER A 17 3.94 -6.26 4.20
CA SER A 17 5.27 -6.83 4.14
C SER A 17 6.27 -5.83 3.56
N ASN A 18 5.92 -5.17 2.43
CA ASN A 18 6.76 -4.13 1.85
C ASN A 18 6.94 -2.92 2.78
N ILE A 19 5.88 -2.48 3.47
CA ILE A 19 5.96 -1.33 4.39
C ILE A 19 6.74 -1.68 5.65
N PHE A 20 6.56 -2.87 6.20
CA PHE A 20 7.30 -3.33 7.37
C PHE A 20 8.80 -3.47 7.05
N ILE A 21 9.16 -4.18 5.98
CA ILE A 21 10.57 -4.38 5.60
C ILE A 21 11.23 -3.05 5.25
N GLY A 22 10.56 -2.19 4.48
CA GLY A 22 11.08 -0.87 4.13
C GLY A 22 11.31 0.03 5.34
N SER A 23 10.49 -0.10 6.40
CA SER A 23 10.65 0.68 7.63
C SER A 23 11.96 0.39 8.36
N GLN A 24 12.47 -0.85 8.25
CA GLN A 24 13.69 -1.30 8.90
C GLN A 24 14.95 -0.72 8.27
N THR A 25 14.86 -0.14 7.07
CA THR A 25 16.00 0.51 6.44
C THR A 25 16.08 1.97 6.87
N ILE A 26 17.19 2.34 7.50
CA ILE A 26 17.53 3.70 7.91
C ILE A 26 18.68 4.18 7.03
N ARG A 27 18.52 5.32 6.39
CA ARG A 27 19.62 5.94 5.64
C ARG A 27 20.46 6.79 6.58
N ASP A 28 21.73 6.47 6.70
CA ASP A 28 22.69 7.26 7.45
C ASP A 28 22.95 8.58 6.72
N PRO A 29 22.65 9.75 7.32
CA PRO A 29 22.85 11.03 6.68
C PRO A 29 24.32 11.39 6.46
N LYS A 30 25.25 10.81 7.25
CA LYS A 30 26.69 11.09 7.16
C LYS A 30 27.35 10.28 6.05
N THR A 31 27.03 9.00 5.96
CA THR A 31 27.67 8.08 4.99
C THR A 31 26.84 7.90 3.73
N GLY A 32 25.55 8.25 3.75
CA GLY A 32 24.60 8.01 2.67
C GLY A 32 24.19 6.54 2.51
N LEU A 33 24.72 5.65 3.36
CA LEU A 33 24.50 4.20 3.31
C LEU A 33 23.22 3.79 4.04
N ASN A 34 22.65 2.69 3.59
CA ASN A 34 21.48 2.09 4.22
C ASN A 34 21.92 1.12 5.32
N GLN A 35 21.38 1.31 6.53
CA GLN A 35 21.54 0.41 7.66
C GLN A 35 20.21 -0.26 7.97
N LYS A 36 20.24 -1.54 8.32
CA LYS A 36 19.04 -2.30 8.69
C LYS A 36 18.91 -2.35 10.21
N ASN A 37 17.75 -1.95 10.72
CA ASN A 37 17.36 -2.13 12.11
C ASN A 37 16.06 -2.96 12.18
N SER A 38 16.21 -4.25 12.50
CA SER A 38 15.09 -5.18 12.61
C SER A 38 14.23 -4.98 13.86
N ALA A 39 14.63 -4.14 14.82
CA ALA A 39 13.80 -3.77 15.97
C ALA A 39 12.72 -2.74 15.61
N ILE A 40 12.84 -2.07 14.44
CA ILE A 40 11.81 -1.14 13.98
C ILE A 40 10.52 -1.89 13.66
N ARG A 41 9.41 -1.34 14.14
CA ARG A 41 8.02 -1.75 13.88
C ARG A 41 7.25 -0.57 13.31
N VAL A 42 6.14 -0.87 12.63
CA VAL A 42 5.22 0.11 12.08
C VAL A 42 4.06 0.30 13.06
N ASN A 43 3.77 1.54 13.43
CA ASN A 43 2.58 1.90 14.18
C ASN A 43 1.39 1.99 13.20
N VAL A 44 0.60 0.93 13.13
CA VAL A 44 -0.54 0.80 12.19
C VAL A 44 -1.53 1.95 12.35
N LYS A 45 -1.90 2.30 13.59
CA LYS A 45 -2.90 3.36 13.85
C LYS A 45 -2.43 4.72 13.33
N ASN A 46 -1.15 5.04 13.51
CA ASN A 46 -0.60 6.29 12.98
C ASN A 46 -0.39 6.24 11.47
N LEU A 47 -0.02 5.09 10.89
CA LEU A 47 0.04 4.91 9.45
C LEU A 47 -1.34 5.14 8.81
N VAL A 48 -2.41 4.53 9.34
CA VAL A 48 -3.78 4.71 8.85
C VAL A 48 -4.18 6.18 8.89
N ARG A 49 -3.87 6.90 9.98
CA ARG A 49 -4.12 8.35 10.06
C ARG A 49 -3.44 9.11 8.93
N VAL A 50 -2.19 8.78 8.59
CA VAL A 50 -1.47 9.43 7.47
C VAL A 50 -2.10 9.08 6.13
N LEU A 51 -2.48 7.82 5.90
CA LEU A 51 -3.06 7.38 4.63
C LEU A 51 -4.45 7.98 4.39
N GLU A 52 -5.25 8.10 5.45
CA GLU A 52 -6.64 8.57 5.41
C GLU A 52 -6.79 10.07 5.67
N ASP A 53 -5.71 10.79 5.97
CA ASP A 53 -5.75 12.22 6.23
C ASP A 53 -6.35 12.99 5.04
N GLY A 54 -7.27 13.91 5.35
CA GLY A 54 -8.09 14.63 4.37
C GLY A 54 -9.12 13.78 3.61
N LYS A 55 -9.02 12.44 3.64
CA LYS A 55 -9.90 11.52 2.90
C LYS A 55 -11.14 11.12 3.69
N LEU A 56 -11.14 11.19 5.02
CA LEU A 56 -12.30 10.85 5.86
C LEU A 56 -13.52 11.76 5.68
N LYS A 57 -13.32 12.98 5.17
CA LYS A 57 -14.41 13.87 4.72
C LYS A 57 -14.98 13.43 3.36
N ILE A 58 -14.33 12.47 2.71
CA ILE A 58 -14.60 11.92 1.39
C ILE A 58 -14.85 10.41 1.55
N CYS A 59 -15.44 9.73 0.57
CA CYS A 59 -15.94 8.37 0.78
C CYS A 59 -14.84 7.32 0.58
N ILE A 60 -14.35 6.71 1.67
CA ILE A 60 -13.46 5.53 1.59
C ILE A 60 -14.32 4.28 1.40
N LYS A 61 -14.20 3.63 0.24
CA LYS A 61 -15.00 2.47 -0.17
C LYS A 61 -14.33 1.13 0.13
N SER A 62 -13.00 1.11 0.19
CA SER A 62 -12.25 -0.13 0.45
C SER A 62 -11.04 0.13 1.33
N ARG A 63 -10.83 -0.76 2.30
CA ARG A 63 -9.66 -0.82 3.17
C ARG A 63 -9.17 -2.26 3.20
N ILE A 64 -8.08 -2.55 2.51
CA ILE A 64 -7.53 -3.90 2.39
C ILE A 64 -6.06 -3.85 2.72
N VAL A 65 -5.60 -4.80 3.53
CA VAL A 65 -4.19 -5.00 3.82
C VAL A 65 -3.81 -6.45 3.54
N GLY A 66 -2.71 -6.64 2.84
CA GLY A 66 -2.09 -7.94 2.61
C GLY A 66 -0.85 -8.10 3.46
N GLY A 67 -0.60 -9.32 3.89
CA GLY A 67 0.68 -9.73 4.47
C GLY A 67 0.59 -11.16 4.95
N SER A 68 1.39 -11.51 5.97
CA SER A 68 1.60 -12.92 6.26
C SER A 68 1.78 -13.23 7.73
N VAL A 69 1.26 -14.40 8.10
CA VAL A 69 1.33 -14.96 9.46
C VAL A 69 2.24 -16.18 9.44
N ASP A 70 3.06 -16.28 10.47
CA ASP A 70 3.82 -17.50 10.72
C ASP A 70 2.84 -18.60 11.17
N GLU A 71 2.88 -19.77 10.52
CA GLU A 71 2.00 -20.90 10.86
C GLU A 71 2.11 -21.33 12.33
N SER A 72 3.25 -21.06 12.96
CA SER A 72 3.51 -21.39 14.37
C SER A 72 2.98 -20.36 15.36
N ILE A 73 2.49 -19.22 14.90
CA ILE A 73 1.99 -18.13 15.74
C ILE A 73 0.47 -18.00 15.54
N PRO A 74 -0.34 -18.25 16.58
CA PRO A 74 -1.78 -18.00 16.52
C PRO A 74 -2.08 -16.57 16.06
N ARG A 75 -3.09 -16.41 15.19
CA ARG A 75 -3.48 -15.11 14.62
C ARG A 75 -3.73 -14.04 15.69
N ASP A 76 -4.35 -14.44 16.80
CA ASP A 76 -4.69 -13.57 17.93
C ASP A 76 -3.46 -13.04 18.67
N ASN A 77 -2.29 -13.68 18.50
CA ASN A 77 -1.02 -13.23 19.09
C ASN A 77 -0.27 -12.23 18.19
N ALA A 78 -0.75 -11.99 16.97
CA ALA A 78 -0.14 -11.03 16.05
C ALA A 78 -0.86 -9.68 16.13
N GLN A 79 -0.52 -8.88 17.15
CA GLN A 79 -1.10 -7.55 17.45
C GLN A 79 -1.24 -6.64 16.22
N VAL A 80 -0.33 -6.73 15.25
CA VAL A 80 -0.37 -5.96 14.01
C VAL A 80 -1.68 -6.16 13.22
N TRP A 81 -2.21 -7.38 13.17
CA TRP A 81 -3.44 -7.68 12.43
C TRP A 81 -4.67 -7.20 13.19
N THR A 82 -4.68 -7.36 14.50
CA THR A 82 -5.69 -6.77 15.40
C THR A 82 -5.74 -5.25 15.24
N ASP A 83 -4.58 -4.59 15.12
CA ASP A 83 -4.52 -3.14 14.91
C ASP A 83 -5.12 -2.73 13.56
N TRP A 84 -4.79 -3.45 12.48
CA TRP A 84 -5.38 -3.21 11.15
C TRP A 84 -6.91 -3.39 11.15
N GLU A 85 -7.39 -4.49 11.74
CA GLU A 85 -8.82 -4.78 11.85
C GLU A 85 -9.55 -3.74 12.72
N SER A 86 -8.92 -3.26 13.79
CA SER A 86 -9.46 -2.16 14.63
C SER A 86 -9.59 -0.83 13.87
N CYS A 87 -8.81 -0.66 12.81
CA CYS A 87 -8.89 0.48 11.88
C CYS A 87 -9.87 0.23 10.71
N GLY A 88 -10.59 -0.90 10.71
CA GLY A 88 -11.59 -1.23 9.69
C GLY A 88 -11.00 -1.80 8.39
N TYR A 89 -9.75 -2.28 8.41
CA TYR A 89 -9.15 -2.95 7.26
C TYR A 89 -9.51 -4.43 7.22
N LYS A 90 -9.81 -4.91 6.01
CA LYS A 90 -9.89 -6.34 5.73
C LYS A 90 -8.47 -6.90 5.57
N CYS A 91 -8.08 -7.80 6.47
CA CYS A 91 -6.78 -8.47 6.43
C CYS A 91 -6.81 -9.71 5.52
N ILE A 92 -5.99 -9.70 4.48
CA ILE A 92 -5.72 -10.84 3.60
C ILE A 92 -4.36 -11.42 3.98
N LEU A 93 -4.37 -12.58 4.63
CA LEU A 93 -3.15 -13.15 5.21
C LEU A 93 -2.78 -14.45 4.51
N GLY A 94 -1.56 -14.48 3.96
CA GLY A 94 -0.89 -15.71 3.57
C GLY A 94 -0.28 -16.39 4.79
N VAL A 95 -0.08 -17.71 4.69
CA VAL A 95 0.66 -18.47 5.70
C VAL A 95 2.09 -18.62 5.22
N ARG A 96 3.06 -18.31 6.09
CA ARG A 96 4.47 -18.62 5.88
C ARG A 96 4.96 -19.58 6.95
N SER A 97 5.98 -20.35 6.61
CA SER A 97 6.72 -21.17 7.57
C SER A 97 8.20 -21.22 7.22
N LYS A 98 9.02 -21.82 8.10
CA LYS A 98 10.46 -21.99 7.84
C LYS A 98 10.77 -22.63 6.47
N ASN A 99 9.88 -23.49 5.98
CA ASN A 99 10.08 -24.24 4.74
C ASN A 99 9.09 -23.83 3.63
N ARG A 100 8.19 -22.88 3.90
CA ARG A 100 7.21 -22.40 2.92
C ARG A 100 7.23 -20.87 2.93
N PRO A 101 7.83 -20.22 1.92
CA PRO A 101 7.72 -18.78 1.80
C PRO A 101 6.24 -18.38 1.73
N GLU A 102 5.95 -17.12 2.06
CA GLU A 102 4.63 -16.54 1.80
C GLU A 102 4.27 -16.78 0.32
N VAL A 103 3.08 -17.31 0.08
CA VAL A 103 2.60 -17.56 -1.28
C VAL A 103 1.33 -16.77 -1.53
N PHE A 104 1.25 -16.15 -2.71
CA PHE A 104 0.05 -15.55 -3.30
C PHE A 104 -0.55 -14.32 -2.61
N VAL A 105 0.08 -13.73 -1.60
CA VAL A 105 -0.46 -12.49 -1.00
C VAL A 105 -0.49 -11.35 -2.01
N ASP A 106 0.60 -11.16 -2.74
CA ASP A 106 0.67 -10.15 -3.82
C ASP A 106 -0.39 -10.43 -4.89
N ASP A 107 -0.51 -11.67 -5.34
CA ASP A 107 -1.53 -12.06 -6.35
C ASP A 107 -2.95 -11.82 -5.84
N MET A 108 -3.22 -12.06 -4.55
CA MET A 108 -4.51 -11.75 -3.94
C MET A 108 -4.75 -10.24 -3.91
N LEU A 109 -3.74 -9.44 -3.55
CA LEU A 109 -3.87 -7.97 -3.58
C LEU A 109 -4.09 -7.46 -5.01
N HIS A 110 -3.37 -7.99 -6.01
CA HIS A 110 -3.59 -7.69 -7.42
C HIS A 110 -5.04 -8.01 -7.82
N ALA A 111 -5.53 -9.20 -7.46
CA ALA A 111 -6.89 -9.62 -7.74
C ALA A 111 -7.94 -8.71 -7.07
N GLN A 112 -7.70 -8.26 -5.83
CA GLN A 112 -8.58 -7.29 -5.17
C GLN A 112 -8.62 -5.95 -5.93
N ILE A 113 -7.46 -5.43 -6.34
CA ILE A 113 -7.39 -4.18 -7.12
C ILE A 113 -8.20 -4.31 -8.42
N LEU A 114 -8.02 -5.41 -9.16
CA LEU A 114 -8.74 -5.65 -10.41
C LEU A 114 -10.25 -5.85 -10.19
N THR A 115 -10.65 -6.52 -9.10
CA THR A 115 -12.06 -6.70 -8.74
C THR A 115 -12.72 -5.36 -8.40
N ILE A 116 -12.03 -4.52 -7.65
CA ILE A 116 -12.48 -3.15 -7.32
C ILE A 116 -12.60 -2.34 -8.61
N LEU A 117 -11.57 -2.34 -9.45
CA LEU A 117 -11.58 -1.62 -10.72
C LEU A 117 -12.78 -2.00 -11.58
N HIS A 118 -13.05 -3.30 -11.71
CA HIS A 118 -14.21 -3.79 -12.45
C HIS A 118 -15.54 -3.35 -11.84
N SER A 119 -15.67 -3.44 -10.51
CA SER A 119 -16.90 -3.11 -9.78
C SER A 119 -17.29 -1.63 -9.88
N TYR A 120 -16.32 -0.75 -10.18
CA TYR A 120 -16.50 0.70 -10.18
C TYR A 120 -16.25 1.36 -11.55
N ASN A 121 -16.03 0.56 -12.60
CA ASN A 121 -15.82 0.98 -14.00
C ASN A 121 -16.88 1.98 -14.51
N ASN A 122 -18.15 1.78 -14.13
CA ASN A 122 -19.28 2.55 -14.66
C ASN A 122 -19.88 3.55 -13.65
N THR A 123 -19.11 3.97 -12.64
CA THR A 123 -19.61 4.97 -11.69
C THR A 123 -19.42 6.39 -12.20
N GLN A 124 -20.33 7.30 -11.83
CA GLN A 124 -20.21 8.73 -12.12
C GLN A 124 -19.22 9.46 -11.18
N ARG A 125 -18.58 8.72 -10.26
CA ARG A 125 -17.71 9.27 -9.22
C ARG A 125 -16.27 9.05 -9.62
N SER A 126 -15.42 10.06 -9.40
CA SER A 126 -13.98 9.91 -9.59
C SER A 126 -13.44 8.87 -8.61
N GLN A 127 -12.50 8.05 -9.07
CA GLN A 127 -11.97 6.93 -8.30
C GLN A 127 -10.47 7.11 -8.08
N VAL A 128 -10.02 6.87 -6.84
CA VAL A 128 -8.60 6.94 -6.46
C VAL A 128 -8.17 5.64 -5.81
N LEU A 129 -7.20 4.97 -6.40
CA LEU A 129 -6.46 3.90 -5.75
C LEU A 129 -5.36 4.51 -4.88
N VAL A 130 -5.41 4.27 -3.58
CA VAL A 130 -4.29 4.52 -2.66
C VAL A 130 -3.55 3.22 -2.48
N LEU A 131 -2.43 3.06 -3.19
CA LEU A 131 -1.60 1.87 -3.13
C LEU A 131 -0.39 2.12 -2.23
N VAL A 132 -0.19 1.26 -1.24
CA VAL A 132 0.88 1.41 -0.25
C VAL A 132 1.85 0.24 -0.38
N THR A 133 2.81 0.40 -1.29
CA THR A 133 3.90 -0.55 -1.57
C THR A 133 5.06 0.16 -2.26
N GLY A 134 6.26 -0.41 -2.16
CA GLY A 134 7.42 -0.01 -2.95
C GLY A 134 7.69 -0.95 -4.13
N ASP A 135 7.07 -2.12 -4.15
CA ASP A 135 7.37 -3.15 -5.14
C ASP A 135 6.75 -2.83 -6.50
N GLY A 136 7.60 -2.76 -7.52
CA GLY A 136 7.20 -2.60 -8.92
C GLY A 136 7.81 -3.66 -9.83
N ASN A 137 8.38 -4.74 -9.25
CA ASN A 137 9.03 -5.78 -10.02
C ASN A 137 8.03 -6.51 -10.92
N ARG A 138 8.41 -6.68 -12.20
CA ARG A 138 7.62 -7.49 -13.13
C ARG A 138 7.88 -8.97 -12.89
N ASN A 139 6.83 -9.74 -12.67
CA ASN A 139 6.93 -11.16 -12.34
C ASN A 139 6.82 -12.05 -13.58
N LYS A 140 7.81 -12.07 -14.49
CA LYS A 140 7.95 -13.01 -15.65
C LYS A 140 6.68 -13.79 -16.07
N ASN A 141 5.61 -13.10 -16.49
CA ASN A 141 4.27 -13.59 -16.94
C ASN A 141 3.13 -13.70 -15.90
N GLN A 142 3.36 -13.34 -14.64
CA GLN A 142 2.35 -13.18 -13.59
C GLN A 142 2.04 -11.69 -13.38
N THR A 143 0.94 -11.42 -12.68
CA THR A 143 0.55 -10.05 -12.33
C THR A 143 1.57 -9.38 -11.42
N SER A 144 1.72 -8.07 -11.56
CA SER A 144 2.55 -7.23 -10.69
C SER A 144 1.81 -5.96 -10.27
N PHE A 145 2.25 -5.33 -9.18
CA PHE A 145 1.67 -4.07 -8.73
C PHE A 145 1.80 -2.98 -9.80
N SER A 146 2.93 -2.90 -10.51
CA SER A 146 3.11 -1.94 -11.60
C SER A 146 2.12 -2.15 -12.74
N ASP A 147 1.84 -3.40 -13.14
CA ASP A 147 0.82 -3.71 -14.14
C ASP A 147 -0.61 -3.33 -13.65
N THR A 148 -0.91 -3.55 -12.37
CA THR A 148 -2.22 -3.14 -11.82
C THR A 148 -2.37 -1.61 -11.77
N VAL A 149 -1.31 -0.88 -11.44
CA VAL A 149 -1.29 0.59 -11.46
C VAL A 149 -1.52 1.11 -12.88
N GLU A 150 -0.84 0.54 -13.87
CA GLU A 150 -1.05 0.89 -15.29
C GLU A 150 -2.51 0.66 -15.70
N ARG A 151 -3.11 -0.48 -15.35
CA ARG A 151 -4.53 -0.80 -15.67
C ARG A 151 -5.52 0.17 -15.02
N VAL A 152 -5.27 0.56 -13.77
CA VAL A 152 -6.08 1.54 -13.04
C VAL A 152 -5.99 2.89 -13.75
N LEU A 153 -4.79 3.33 -14.11
CA LEU A 153 -4.58 4.59 -14.83
C LEU A 153 -5.16 4.55 -16.25
N THR A 154 -5.13 3.44 -16.97
CA THR A 154 -5.79 3.37 -18.29
C THR A 154 -7.31 3.39 -18.21
N SER A 155 -7.88 3.13 -17.03
CA SER A 155 -9.32 3.13 -16.77
C SER A 155 -9.83 4.46 -16.21
N ASP A 156 -9.08 5.55 -16.43
CA ASP A 156 -9.39 6.91 -15.98
C ASP A 156 -9.47 7.12 -14.46
N TRP A 157 -8.85 6.24 -13.68
CA TRP A 157 -8.69 6.46 -12.24
C TRP A 157 -7.42 7.23 -11.95
N SER A 158 -7.33 7.79 -10.74
CA SER A 158 -6.08 8.32 -10.20
C SER A 158 -5.44 7.33 -9.23
N VAL A 159 -4.12 7.45 -9.05
CA VAL A 159 -3.32 6.62 -8.16
C VAL A 159 -2.51 7.50 -7.21
N GLU A 160 -2.67 7.28 -5.91
CA GLU A 160 -1.77 7.76 -4.87
C GLU A 160 -0.88 6.59 -4.41
N LEU A 161 0.37 6.57 -4.87
CA LEU A 161 1.35 5.56 -4.47
C LEU A 161 2.12 6.03 -3.24
N TRP A 162 2.10 5.25 -2.17
CA TRP A 162 2.84 5.50 -0.94
C TRP A 162 3.94 4.46 -0.74
N SER A 163 5.16 4.93 -0.54
CA SER A 163 6.31 4.05 -0.29
C SER A 163 7.34 4.72 0.63
N TRP A 164 8.19 3.90 1.24
CA TRP A 164 9.50 4.38 1.69
C TRP A 164 10.36 4.73 0.48
N LYS A 165 11.06 5.86 0.51
CA LYS A 165 11.83 6.37 -0.64
C LYS A 165 12.87 5.38 -1.15
N GLN A 166 13.56 4.70 -0.24
CA GLN A 166 14.59 3.71 -0.58
C GLN A 166 14.02 2.40 -1.16
N SER A 167 12.75 2.11 -0.89
CA SER A 167 12.09 0.87 -1.31
C SER A 167 11.30 1.04 -2.59
N LEU A 168 11.12 2.28 -3.07
CA LEU A 168 10.32 2.57 -4.25
C LEU A 168 11.04 2.09 -5.52
N ASN A 169 10.40 1.19 -6.27
CA ASN A 169 10.89 0.78 -7.58
C ASN A 169 10.87 1.95 -8.58
N SER A 170 11.94 2.10 -9.36
CA SER A 170 12.09 3.20 -10.30
C SER A 170 11.10 3.16 -11.47
N CYS A 171 10.46 2.02 -11.75
CA CYS A 171 9.46 1.91 -12.81
C CYS A 171 8.30 2.89 -12.63
N TYR A 172 7.95 3.22 -11.38
CA TYR A 172 6.87 4.14 -11.05
C TYR A 172 7.13 5.56 -11.53
N PHE A 173 8.39 6.00 -11.64
CA PHE A 173 8.70 7.29 -12.24
C PHE A 173 8.40 7.32 -13.74
N ASN A 174 8.56 6.19 -14.44
CA ASN A 174 8.18 6.11 -15.84
C ASN A 174 6.66 6.12 -16.00
N ILE A 175 5.94 5.35 -15.18
CA ILE A 175 4.46 5.38 -15.20
C ILE A 175 3.94 6.79 -14.90
N GLN A 176 4.49 7.47 -13.89
CA GLN A 176 4.10 8.84 -13.54
C GLN A 176 4.34 9.83 -14.69
N LYS A 177 5.41 9.68 -15.49
CA LYS A 177 5.65 10.52 -16.67
C LYS A 177 4.55 10.38 -17.73
N PHE A 178 3.98 9.18 -17.89
CA PHE A 178 2.86 8.95 -18.81
C PHE A 178 1.52 9.44 -18.25
N PHE A 179 1.37 9.50 -16.92
CA PHE A 179 0.13 9.91 -16.25
C PHE A 179 0.35 11.01 -15.19
N PRO A 180 0.93 12.17 -15.54
CA PRO A 180 1.45 13.14 -14.57
C PRO A 180 0.35 13.81 -13.73
N SER A 181 -0.87 13.94 -14.24
CA SER A 181 -2.01 14.53 -13.52
C SER A 181 -2.81 13.52 -12.69
N ARG A 182 -2.60 12.22 -12.92
CA ARG A 182 -3.39 11.14 -12.30
C ARG A 182 -2.57 10.22 -11.41
N MET A 183 -1.24 10.30 -11.44
CA MET A 183 -0.37 9.53 -10.54
C MET A 183 0.45 10.45 -9.64
N THR A 184 0.30 10.28 -8.32
CA THR A 184 1.10 10.97 -7.31
C THR A 184 1.89 9.96 -6.48
N ILE A 185 3.19 10.21 -6.31
CA ILE A 185 4.06 9.43 -5.42
C ILE A 185 4.25 10.21 -4.12
N LYS A 186 3.97 9.58 -2.99
CA LYS A 186 4.11 10.15 -1.63
C LYS A 186 5.06 9.30 -0.80
N TYR A 187 5.88 9.94 0.00
CA TYR A 187 6.91 9.27 0.80
C TYR A 187 6.51 9.15 2.27
N LEU A 188 6.62 7.93 2.81
CA LEU A 188 6.40 7.65 4.23
C LEU A 188 7.49 8.25 5.13
N ASP A 189 8.66 8.57 4.57
CA ASP A 189 9.81 9.12 5.28
C ASP A 189 9.51 10.40 6.06
N SER A 190 8.66 11.29 5.51
CA SER A 190 8.21 12.51 6.18
C SER A 190 7.44 12.25 7.48
N TYR A 191 6.93 11.03 7.67
CA TYR A 191 6.13 10.62 8.82
C TYR A 191 6.82 9.60 9.71
N ARG A 192 8.06 9.21 9.39
CA ARG A 192 8.78 8.08 10.01
C ARG A 192 8.72 8.08 11.53
N ASN A 193 9.01 9.22 12.16
CA ASN A 193 9.01 9.36 13.63
C ASN A 193 7.64 9.11 14.27
N ASN A 194 6.55 9.29 13.52
CA ASN A 194 5.18 9.10 14.00
C ASN A 194 4.64 7.71 13.66
N ILE A 195 5.08 7.11 12.56
CA ILE A 195 4.55 5.83 12.08
C ILE A 195 5.46 4.64 12.39
N THR A 196 6.57 4.84 13.08
CA THR A 196 7.48 3.77 13.50
C THR A 196 7.82 3.84 14.98
N PHE A 197 8.19 2.71 15.57
CA PHE A 197 8.70 2.60 16.94
C PHE A 197 9.72 1.45 17.03
N ILE A 198 10.49 1.39 18.12
CA ILE A 198 11.44 0.31 18.39
C ILE A 198 10.80 -0.68 19.36
N GLN A 199 10.90 -1.98 19.06
CA GLN A 199 10.45 -3.09 19.90
C GLN A 199 11.58 -4.07 20.18
#